data_AF-A0A9D7UPC8-F1
#
_entry.id   AF-A0A9D7UPC8-F1
#
_cell.length_a   1.000
_cell.length_b   1.000
_cell.length_c   1.000
_cell.angle_alpha   90.00
_cell.angle_beta   90.00
_cell.angle_gamma   90.00
#
_symmetry.space_group_name_H-M   'P 1'
#
loop_
_entity.id
_entity.type
_entity.pdbx_description
1 polymer ?
#
loop_
_entity_poly.entity_id
_entity_poly.type
_entity_poly.pdbx_seq_one_letter_code
_entity_poly.pdbx_strand_id
1 'polypeptide(L)'
;MSMNLSTAAEWIAWAGIVIPLAALAWSAVFYTQTKRREVEHQEYQRFFTITDHLGQQGGSIASKMAAAFELRKYPEYADVIIRICENTNVEGGSAKMLKDELLATAEFLKASR
;
A
#
# COMPACT_ATOMS: atom_id res chain seq x y z
N MET A 1 -52.82 -32.58 -1.29
CA MET A 1 -52.00 -31.38 -1.54
C MET A 1 -50.74 -31.83 -2.27
N SER A 2 -50.89 -32.18 -3.55
CA SER A 2 -49.79 -32.55 -4.42
C SER A 2 -49.05 -31.28 -4.83
N MET A 3 -47.93 -30.98 -4.18
CA MET A 3 -46.98 -30.00 -4.72
C MET A 3 -46.64 -30.45 -6.14
N ASN A 4 -46.93 -29.60 -7.13
CA ASN A 4 -46.65 -29.86 -8.53
C ASN A 4 -45.15 -30.19 -8.68
N LEU A 5 -44.85 -31.49 -8.87
CA LEU A 5 -43.50 -32.00 -9.04
C LEU A 5 -42.79 -31.32 -10.23
N SER A 6 -43.55 -30.87 -11.23
CA SER A 6 -43.08 -30.05 -12.35
C SER A 6 -42.53 -28.69 -11.90
N THR A 7 -43.27 -27.97 -11.05
CA THR A 7 -42.84 -26.67 -10.52
C THR A 7 -41.61 -26.83 -9.62
N ALA A 8 -41.57 -27.87 -8.78
CA ALA A 8 -40.40 -28.15 -7.95
C ALA A 8 -39.15 -28.49 -8.78
N ALA A 9 -39.29 -29.29 -9.83
CA ALA A 9 -38.19 -29.64 -10.74
C ALA A 9 -37.67 -28.42 -11.53
N GLU A 10 -38.56 -27.55 -11.99
CA GLU A 10 -38.19 -26.30 -12.68
C GLU A 10 -37.41 -25.34 -11.77
N TRP A 11 -37.83 -25.20 -10.50
CA TRP A 11 -37.10 -24.41 -9.51
C TRP A 11 -35.71 -24.99 -9.21
N ILE A 12 -35.56 -26.32 -9.16
CA ILE A 12 -34.27 -26.98 -8.95
C ILE A 12 -33.34 -26.74 -10.14
N ALA A 13 -33.85 -26.84 -11.37
CA ALA A 13 -33.07 -26.56 -12.58
C ALA A 13 -32.59 -25.10 -12.61
N TRP A 14 -33.45 -24.14 -12.25
CA TRP A 14 -33.09 -22.73 -12.13
C TRP A 14 -32.06 -22.50 -11.00
N ALA A 15 -32.25 -23.10 -9.85
CA ALA A 15 -31.32 -23.00 -8.73
C ALA A 15 -29.93 -23.55 -9.10
N GLY A 16 -29.88 -24.63 -9.88
CA GLY A 16 -28.64 -25.23 -10.39
C GLY A 16 -27.82 -24.30 -11.29
N ILE A 17 -28.43 -23.28 -11.90
CA ILE A 17 -27.74 -22.28 -12.74
C ILE A 17 -27.47 -21.01 -11.95
N VAL A 18 -28.47 -20.52 -11.21
CA VAL A 18 -28.39 -19.23 -10.51
C VAL A 18 -27.43 -19.28 -9.33
N ILE A 19 -27.41 -20.37 -8.55
CA ILE A 19 -26.56 -20.47 -7.37
C ILE A 19 -25.07 -20.45 -7.76
N PRO A 20 -24.58 -21.24 -8.75
CA PRO A 20 -23.20 -21.15 -9.18
C PRO A 20 -22.81 -19.78 -9.76
N LEU A 21 -23.71 -19.15 -10.54
CA LEU A 21 -23.46 -17.81 -11.08
C LEU A 21 -23.36 -16.76 -9.97
N ALA A 22 -24.24 -16.82 -8.97
CA ALA A 22 -24.18 -15.95 -7.80
C ALA A 22 -22.90 -16.18 -6.99
N ALA A 23 -22.49 -17.44 -6.80
CA ALA A 23 -21.25 -17.78 -6.12
C ALA A 23 -20.01 -17.25 -6.87
N LEU A 24 -19.98 -17.36 -8.21
CA LEU A 24 -18.90 -16.81 -9.03
C LEU A 24 -18.85 -15.27 -8.97
N ALA A 25 -20.02 -14.61 -9.04
CA ALA A 25 -20.10 -13.16 -8.91
C ALA A 25 -19.59 -12.69 -7.54
N TRP A 26 -20.00 -13.38 -6.46
CA TRP A 26 -19.53 -13.08 -5.12
C TRP A 26 -18.02 -13.30 -4.95
N SER A 27 -17.50 -14.40 -5.52
CA SER A 27 -16.07 -14.71 -5.52
C SER A 27 -15.25 -13.62 -6.22
N ALA A 28 -15.72 -13.14 -7.38
CA ALA A 28 -15.05 -12.06 -8.11
C ALA A 28 -15.02 -10.75 -7.29
N VAL A 29 -16.14 -10.37 -6.66
CA VAL A 29 -16.21 -9.19 -5.80
C VAL A 29 -15.25 -9.34 -4.60
N PHE A 30 -15.27 -10.49 -3.94
CA PHE A 30 -14.39 -10.76 -2.80
C PHE A 30 -12.90 -10.73 -3.19
N TYR A 31 -12.56 -11.29 -4.35
CA TYR A 31 -11.20 -11.27 -4.90
C TYR A 31 -10.71 -9.85 -5.13
N THR A 32 -11.52 -8.99 -5.76
CA THR A 32 -11.13 -7.59 -6.01
C THR A 32 -10.94 -6.80 -4.72
N GLN A 33 -11.79 -7.00 -3.71
CA GLN A 33 -11.64 -6.35 -2.41
C GLN A 33 -10.38 -6.82 -1.67
N THR A 34 -10.12 -8.13 -1.70
CA THR A 34 -8.92 -8.71 -1.08
C THR A 34 -7.66 -8.23 -1.78
N LYS A 35 -7.67 -8.17 -3.11
CA LYS A 35 -6.53 -7.67 -3.90
C LYS A 35 -6.24 -6.19 -3.64
N ARG A 36 -7.26 -5.36 -3.45
CA ARG A 36 -7.04 -3.96 -3.05
C ARG A 36 -6.33 -3.85 -1.71
N ARG A 37 -6.80 -4.58 -0.70
CA ARG A 37 -6.15 -4.62 0.62
C ARG A 37 -4.72 -5.15 0.55
N GLU A 38 -4.49 -6.15 -0.30
CA GLU A 38 -3.16 -6.73 -0.49
C GLU A 38 -2.19 -5.74 -1.16
N VAL A 39 -2.66 -4.97 -2.15
CA VAL A 39 -1.87 -3.89 -2.76
C VAL A 39 -1.53 -2.80 -1.74
N GLU A 40 -2.52 -2.31 -0.98
CA GLU A 40 -2.31 -1.32 0.07
C GLU A 40 -1.30 -1.83 1.12
N HIS A 41 -1.40 -3.11 1.49
CA HIS A 41 -0.47 -3.72 2.44
C HIS A 41 0.95 -3.84 1.87
N GLN A 42 1.09 -4.18 0.59
CA GLN A 42 2.39 -4.24 -0.10
C GLN A 42 3.04 -2.86 -0.22
N GLU A 43 2.26 -1.81 -0.51
CA GLU A 43 2.73 -0.43 -0.56
C GLU A 43 3.23 0.03 0.82
N TYR A 44 2.45 -0.26 1.87
CA TYR A 44 2.85 0.03 3.24
C TYR A 44 4.14 -0.71 3.65
N GLN A 45 4.26 -2.01 3.31
CA GLN A 45 5.47 -2.77 3.60
C GLN A 45 6.69 -2.19 2.89
N ARG A 46 6.56 -1.80 1.62
CA ARG A 46 7.65 -1.14 0.87
C ARG A 46 8.06 0.17 1.51
N PHE A 47 7.10 1.01 1.87
CA PHE A 47 7.35 2.26 2.59
C PHE A 47 8.12 2.02 3.89
N PHE A 48 7.70 1.02 4.68
CA PHE A 48 8.34 0.68 5.95
C PHE A 48 9.77 0.20 5.75
N THR A 49 10.02 -0.67 4.75
CA THR A 49 11.37 -1.14 4.42
C THR A 49 12.30 0.02 4.01
N ILE A 50 11.83 0.93 3.17
CA ILE A 50 12.61 2.12 2.75
C ILE A 50 12.94 3.00 3.97
N THR A 51 11.96 3.21 4.85
CA THR A 51 12.13 4.01 6.07
C THR A 51 13.09 3.37 7.07
N ASP A 52 13.04 2.04 7.23
CA ASP A 52 13.97 1.29 8.09
C ASP A 52 15.42 1.44 7.59
N HIS A 53 15.64 1.33 6.28
CA HIS A 53 16.95 1.55 5.67
C HIS A 53 17.49 2.97 5.90
N LEU A 54 16.62 3.98 5.96
CA LEU A 54 17.00 5.35 6.29
C LEU A 54 17.47 5.46 7.75
N GLY A 55 16.78 4.79 8.67
CA GLY A 55 17.05 4.80 10.12
C GLY A 55 18.27 3.98 10.55
N GLN A 56 18.71 2.99 9.76
CA GLN A 56 19.85 2.14 10.12
C GLN A 56 21.17 2.93 10.24
N GLN A 57 21.85 2.81 11.39
CA GLN A 57 23.08 3.56 11.71
C GLN A 57 24.32 3.17 10.87
N GLY A 58 24.27 2.11 10.06
CA GLY A 58 25.40 1.59 9.27
C GLY A 58 25.25 1.65 7.74
N GLY A 59 24.17 2.22 7.21
CA GLY A 59 23.93 2.28 5.75
C GLY A 59 24.82 3.29 5.03
N SER A 60 25.19 3.00 3.77
CA SER A 60 25.93 3.97 2.94
C SER A 60 25.10 5.25 2.75
N ILE A 61 25.76 6.40 2.75
CA ILE A 61 25.10 7.70 2.63
C ILE A 61 24.31 7.81 1.32
N ALA A 62 24.83 7.21 0.23
CA ALA A 62 24.14 7.12 -1.04
C ALA A 62 22.84 6.29 -0.97
N SER A 63 22.84 5.20 -0.21
CA SER A 63 21.63 4.38 0.01
C SER A 63 20.56 5.18 0.78
N LYS A 64 20.98 5.94 1.80
CA LYS A 64 20.08 6.81 2.57
C LYS A 64 19.50 7.96 1.73
N MET A 65 20.30 8.55 0.83
CA MET A 65 19.81 9.54 -0.12
C MET A 65 18.80 8.94 -1.10
N ALA A 66 19.08 7.76 -1.66
CA ALA A 66 18.16 7.07 -2.54
C ALA A 66 16.83 6.76 -1.83
N ALA A 67 16.89 6.29 -0.58
CA ALA A 67 15.71 6.08 0.25
C ALA A 67 14.91 7.38 0.45
N ALA A 68 15.56 8.48 0.81
CA ALA A 68 14.90 9.79 0.94
C ALA A 68 14.22 10.23 -0.37
N PHE A 69 14.87 10.03 -1.52
CA PHE A 69 14.29 10.35 -2.82
C PHE A 69 13.08 9.46 -3.14
N GLU A 70 13.13 8.17 -2.83
CA GLU A 70 12.01 7.25 -3.03
C GLU A 70 10.78 7.58 -2.17
N LEU A 71 10.97 8.16 -0.99
CA LEU A 71 9.87 8.60 -0.11
C LEU A 71 8.98 9.66 -0.78
N ARG A 72 9.48 10.42 -1.76
CA ARG A 72 8.66 11.38 -2.53
C ARG A 72 7.52 10.73 -3.32
N LYS A 73 7.60 9.43 -3.59
CA LYS A 73 6.57 8.68 -4.31
C LYS A 73 5.33 8.39 -3.47
N TYR A 74 5.38 8.61 -2.16
CA TYR A 74 4.32 8.26 -1.21
C TYR A 74 3.73 9.52 -0.53
N PRO A 75 3.00 10.37 -1.27
CA PRO A 75 2.43 11.61 -0.72
C PRO A 75 1.38 11.36 0.37
N GLU A 76 0.75 10.19 0.39
CA GLU A 76 -0.22 9.77 1.40
C GLU A 76 0.37 9.68 2.82
N TYR A 77 1.69 9.50 2.95
CA TYR A 77 2.42 9.49 4.22
C TYR A 77 3.26 10.76 4.43
N ALA A 78 2.99 11.84 3.68
CA ALA A 78 3.82 13.06 3.69
C ALA A 78 4.06 13.61 5.10
N ASP A 79 3.05 13.64 5.97
CA ASP A 79 3.18 14.17 7.33
C ASP A 79 4.19 13.37 8.19
N VAL A 80 4.24 12.05 8.01
CA VAL A 80 5.20 11.18 8.72
C VAL A 80 6.59 11.35 8.12
N ILE A 81 6.69 11.36 6.78
CA ILE A 81 7.96 11.53 6.07
C ILE A 81 8.61 12.87 6.45
N ILE A 82 7.85 13.96 6.42
CA ILE A 82 8.33 15.30 6.80
C ILE A 82 8.91 15.27 8.22
N ARG A 83 8.19 14.68 9.18
CA ARG A 83 8.69 14.56 10.56
C ARG A 83 9.96 13.74 10.66
N ILE A 84 10.08 12.66 9.91
CA ILE A 84 11.31 11.84 9.90
C ILE A 84 12.46 12.65 9.32
N CYS A 85 12.26 13.29 8.16
CA CYS A 85 13.29 14.10 7.51
C CYS A 85 13.73 15.30 8.36
N GLU A 86 12.81 15.96 9.07
CA GLU A 86 13.12 17.12 9.93
C GLU A 86 13.81 16.74 11.24
N ASN A 87 13.45 15.61 11.84
CA ASN A 87 13.95 15.20 13.16
C ASN A 87 15.15 14.24 13.09
N THR A 88 15.56 13.80 11.90
CA THR A 88 16.71 12.89 11.76
C THR A 88 18.00 13.64 11.99
N ASN A 89 18.72 13.29 13.05
CA ASN A 89 20.08 13.77 13.28
C ASN A 89 21.06 12.86 12.51
N VAL A 90 21.66 13.39 11.43
CA VAL A 90 22.66 12.67 10.64
C VAL A 90 24.05 13.07 11.14
N GLU A 91 24.87 12.09 11.51
CA GLU A 91 26.25 12.28 11.95
C GLU A 91 27.23 11.71 10.89
N GLY A 92 28.36 12.39 10.64
CA GLY A 92 29.42 11.93 9.74
C GLY A 92 29.90 12.93 8.67
N GLY A 93 30.96 12.57 7.94
CA GLY A 93 31.66 13.45 6.99
C GLY A 93 30.84 13.94 5.79
N SER A 94 29.86 13.16 5.33
CA SER A 94 28.91 13.58 4.28
C SER A 94 27.48 13.79 4.82
N ALA A 95 27.34 13.97 6.14
CA ALA A 95 26.05 14.18 6.80
C ALA A 95 25.33 15.42 6.28
N LYS A 96 26.08 16.46 5.89
CA LYS A 96 25.51 17.69 5.33
C LYS A 96 24.73 17.42 4.04
N MET A 97 25.28 16.65 3.11
CA MET A 97 24.63 16.34 1.83
C MET A 97 23.34 15.52 2.04
N LEU A 98 23.37 14.55 2.96
CA LEU A 98 22.17 13.78 3.30
C LEU A 98 21.10 14.64 3.98
N LYS A 99 21.52 15.55 4.88
CA LYS A 99 20.61 16.49 5.54
C LYS A 99 19.95 17.44 4.54
N ASP A 100 20.71 17.94 3.57
CA ASP A 100 20.19 18.81 2.51
C ASP A 100 19.17 18.04 1.64
N GLU A 101 19.43 16.76 1.32
CA GLU A 101 18.48 15.93 0.55
C GLU A 101 17.20 15.59 1.34
N LEU A 102 17.31 15.35 2.65
CA LEU A 102 16.17 15.14 3.54
C LEU A 102 15.28 16.39 3.63
N LEU A 103 15.90 17.57 3.76
CA LEU A 103 15.18 18.84 3.77
C LEU A 103 14.52 19.13 2.43
N ALA A 104 15.22 18.93 1.31
CA ALA A 104 14.65 19.08 -0.03
C ALA A 104 13.44 18.15 -0.26
N THR A 105 13.51 16.93 0.30
CA THR A 105 12.40 15.97 0.26
C THR A 105 11.22 16.43 1.09
N ALA A 106 11.45 16.95 2.30
CA ALA A 106 10.41 17.51 3.14
C ALA A 106 9.74 18.74 2.49
N GLU A 107 10.52 19.64 1.90
CA GLU A 107 10.00 20.82 1.19
C GLU A 107 9.18 20.44 -0.04
N PHE A 108 9.64 19.47 -0.84
CA PHE A 108 8.89 18.95 -1.97
C PHE A 108 7.52 18.43 -1.54
N LEU A 109 7.47 17.63 -0.47
CA LEU A 109 6.22 17.06 0.05
C LEU A 109 5.28 18.12 0.64
N LYS A 110 5.81 19.19 1.23
CA LYS A 110 5.02 20.34 1.68
C LYS A 110 4.43 21.12 0.50
N ALA A 111 5.17 21.27 -0.59
CA ALA A 111 4.74 22.01 -1.77
C ALA A 111 3.74 21.23 -2.65
N SER A 112 3.74 19.89 -2.57
CA SER A 112 2.82 19.02 -3.31
C SER A 112 1.47 18.79 -2.63
N ARG A 113 1.20 19.45 -1.50
CA ARG A 113 -0.05 19.39 -0.74
C ARG A 113 -0.94 20.60 -1.03
#